data_AF-K9V117-F1
#
_entry.id   AF-K9V117-F1
#
_cell.length_a   1.000
_cell.length_b   1.000
_cell.length_c   1.000
_cell.angle_alpha   90.00
_cell.angle_beta   90.00
_cell.angle_gamma   90.00
#
_symmetry.space_group_name_H-M   'P 1'
#
loop_
_entity.id
_entity.type
_entity.pdbx_description
1 polymer ?
#
loop_
_entity_poly.entity_id
_entity_poly.type
_entity_poly.pdbx_seq_one_letter_code
_entity_poly.pdbx_strand_id
1 'polypeptide(L)'
;MSKELTPDDLQQQAENYRKVVKASMDRRDTLKAKIKDFKQQKVSGAKIKGLEDEIRLLDSQTQDLLSKAYDLDALGIMSIMTNLENAKEQIKATTDKVLKAIQKFNDMKELLRVLSLFVRLGAAIVNTVATGGAPADQIATLVSEVDNLTFNL
;
A
#
# COMPACT_ATOMS: atom_id res chain seq x y z
N MET A 1 -10.25 11.51 23.26
CA MET A 1 -9.75 10.95 22.00
C MET A 1 -8.63 9.98 22.33
N SER A 2 -8.89 8.68 22.24
CA SER A 2 -7.87 7.65 22.40
C SER A 2 -6.96 7.71 21.18
N LYS A 3 -5.66 7.89 21.38
CA LYS A 3 -4.68 7.90 20.28
C LYS A 3 -4.65 6.47 19.73
N GLU A 4 -5.10 6.26 18.50
CA GLU A 4 -4.94 4.96 17.83
C GLU A 4 -3.44 4.66 17.71
N LEU A 5 -3.04 3.49 18.20
CA LEU A 5 -1.65 3.03 18.12
C LEU A 5 -1.34 2.68 16.67
N THR A 6 -0.19 3.13 16.18
CA THR A 6 0.28 2.77 14.83
C THR A 6 0.72 1.30 14.78
N PRO A 7 0.82 0.68 13.59
CA PRO A 7 1.38 -0.67 13.47
C PRO A 7 2.75 -0.82 14.13
N ASP A 8 3.60 0.21 14.03
CA ASP A 8 4.92 0.23 14.64
C ASP A 8 4.84 0.28 16.18
N ASP A 9 3.91 1.06 16.74
CA ASP A 9 3.67 1.10 18.18
C ASP A 9 3.19 -0.27 18.70
N LEU A 10 2.28 -0.92 17.98
CA LEU A 10 1.74 -2.25 18.31
C LEU A 10 2.85 -3.31 18.29
N GLN A 11 3.69 -3.30 17.26
CA GLN A 11 4.83 -4.20 17.14
C GLN A 11 5.85 -3.96 18.26
N GLN A 12 6.16 -2.70 18.57
CA GLN A 12 7.09 -2.36 19.65
C GLN A 12 6.57 -2.82 21.01
N GLN A 13 5.26 -2.72 21.24
CA GLN A 13 4.62 -3.20 22.46
C GLN A 13 4.62 -4.73 22.55
N ALA A 14 4.38 -5.44 21.44
CA ALA A 14 4.49 -6.90 21.39
C ALA A 14 5.92 -7.39 21.68
N GLU A 15 6.94 -6.69 21.15
CA GLU A 15 8.34 -6.97 21.48
C GLU A 15 8.66 -6.76 22.96
N ASN A 16 8.09 -5.73 23.59
CA ASN A 16 8.28 -5.49 25.02
C ASN A 16 7.70 -6.63 25.85
N TYR A 17 6.52 -7.15 25.50
CA TYR A 17 5.98 -8.35 26.16
C TYR A 17 6.89 -9.57 25.96
N ARG A 18 7.44 -9.78 24.75
CA ARG A 18 8.40 -10.87 24.49
C ARG A 18 9.68 -10.76 25.31
N LYS A 19 10.19 -9.54 25.53
CA LYS A 19 11.36 -9.30 26.41
C LYS A 19 11.06 -9.71 27.85
N VAL A 20 9.88 -9.37 28.37
CA VAL A 20 9.45 -9.77 29.72
C VAL A 20 9.29 -11.28 29.79
N VAL A 21 8.66 -11.91 28.80
CA VAL A 21 8.53 -13.37 28.70
C VAL A 21 9.89 -14.06 28.76
N LYS A 22 10.87 -13.57 27.99
CA LYS A 22 12.22 -14.13 28.00
C LYS A 22 12.85 -14.05 29.40
N ALA A 23 12.76 -12.89 30.06
CA ALA A 23 13.27 -12.73 31.42
C ALA A 23 12.55 -13.65 32.42
N SER A 24 11.24 -13.84 32.29
CA SER A 24 10.44 -14.76 33.10
C SER A 24 10.86 -16.23 32.90
N MET A 25 11.15 -16.62 31.65
CA MET A 25 11.66 -17.97 31.33
C MET A 25 13.06 -18.20 31.91
N ASP A 26 13.98 -17.23 31.78
CA ASP A 26 15.32 -17.31 32.35
C ASP A 26 15.26 -17.43 33.88
N ARG A 27 14.36 -16.65 34.52
CA ARG A 27 14.11 -16.74 35.96
C ARG A 27 13.57 -18.11 36.35
N ARG A 28 12.59 -18.62 35.61
CA ARG A 28 12.01 -19.96 35.85
C ARG A 28 13.07 -21.05 35.77
N ASP A 29 13.96 -20.99 34.79
CA ASP A 29 15.00 -22.00 34.61
C ASP A 29 16.03 -21.93 35.76
N THR A 30 16.33 -20.73 36.26
CA THR A 30 17.10 -20.53 37.49
C THR A 30 16.40 -21.14 38.72
N LEU A 31 15.08 -20.97 38.86
CA LEU A 31 14.31 -21.55 39.97
C LEU A 31 14.30 -23.08 39.89
N LYS A 32 14.17 -23.66 38.69
CA LYS A 32 14.24 -25.12 38.46
C LYS A 32 15.61 -25.68 38.86
N ALA A 33 16.70 -24.97 38.53
CA ALA A 33 18.04 -25.33 38.97
C ALA A 33 18.16 -25.30 40.51
N LYS A 34 17.68 -24.23 41.16
CA LYS A 34 17.68 -24.12 42.63
C LYS A 34 16.89 -25.23 43.32
N ILE A 35 15.73 -25.61 42.77
CA ILE A 35 14.94 -26.73 43.30
C ILE A 35 15.75 -28.04 43.24
N LYS A 36 16.48 -28.28 42.13
CA LYS A 36 17.33 -29.46 41.99
C LYS A 36 18.43 -29.50 43.07
N ASP A 37 19.09 -28.38 43.32
CA ASP A 37 20.13 -28.27 44.35
C ASP A 37 19.56 -28.46 45.76
N PHE A 38 18.39 -27.87 46.04
CA PHE A 38 17.70 -28.00 47.33
C PHE A 38 17.26 -29.44 47.61
N LYS A 39 16.83 -30.17 46.57
CA LYS A 39 16.53 -31.61 46.67
C LYS A 39 17.77 -32.42 47.03
N GLN A 40 18.93 -32.11 46.46
CA GLN A 40 20.21 -32.78 46.79
C GLN A 40 20.67 -32.47 48.21
N GLN A 41 20.49 -31.23 48.67
CA GLN A 41 20.86 -30.77 50.00
C GLN A 41 19.85 -31.14 51.10
N LYS A 42 18.79 -31.90 50.77
CA LYS A 42 17.69 -32.28 51.70
C LYS A 42 17.05 -31.09 52.41
N VAL A 43 16.94 -29.95 51.72
CA VAL A 43 16.29 -28.75 52.24
C VAL A 43 14.80 -29.01 52.47
N SER A 44 14.21 -28.34 53.47
CA SER A 44 12.78 -28.42 53.80
C SER A 44 11.88 -28.33 52.56
N GLY A 45 10.91 -29.25 52.47
CA GLY A 45 9.92 -29.29 51.39
C GLY A 45 9.09 -28.00 51.27
N ALA A 46 8.93 -27.23 52.35
CA ALA A 46 8.24 -25.94 52.31
C ALA A 46 8.97 -24.90 51.45
N LYS A 47 10.32 -24.88 51.49
CA LYS A 47 11.13 -23.99 50.64
C LYS A 47 11.06 -24.40 49.17
N ILE A 48 11.07 -25.70 48.89
CA ILE A 48 10.92 -26.22 47.52
C ILE A 48 9.55 -25.85 46.96
N LYS A 49 8.48 -26.04 47.74
CA LYS A 49 7.11 -25.71 47.34
C LYS A 49 6.95 -24.22 47.00
N GLY A 50 7.54 -23.32 47.78
CA GLY A 50 7.51 -21.88 47.47
C GLY A 50 8.15 -21.54 46.12
N LEU A 51 9.24 -22.21 45.73
CA LEU A 51 9.85 -22.03 44.41
C LEU A 51 9.00 -22.64 43.29
N GLU A 52 8.33 -23.77 43.54
CA GLU A 52 7.40 -24.39 42.58
C GLU A 52 6.17 -23.53 42.34
N ASP A 53 5.65 -22.86 43.37
CA ASP A 53 4.55 -21.90 43.26
C ASP A 53 4.97 -20.63 42.50
N GLU A 54 6.19 -20.11 42.71
CA GLU A 54 6.76 -19.01 41.91
C GLU A 54 6.89 -19.40 40.43
N ILE A 55 7.33 -20.62 40.13
CA ILE A 55 7.39 -21.16 38.76
C ILE A 55 6.01 -21.18 38.10
N ARG A 56 4.98 -21.66 38.81
CA ARG A 56 3.61 -21.71 38.27
C ARG A 56 3.07 -20.32 37.95
N LEU A 57 3.34 -19.35 38.83
CA LEU A 57 2.96 -17.95 38.60
C LEU A 57 3.66 -17.40 37.35
N LEU A 58 4.97 -17.62 37.21
CA LEU A 58 5.74 -17.19 36.05
C LEU A 58 5.26 -17.85 34.75
N ASP A 59 4.93 -19.14 34.78
CA ASP A 59 4.40 -19.85 33.60
C ASP A 59 3.04 -19.27 33.18
N SER A 60 2.15 -18.97 34.13
CA SER A 60 0.85 -18.32 33.85
C SER A 60 1.03 -16.90 33.28
N GLN A 61 1.88 -16.08 33.89
CA GLN A 61 2.18 -14.74 33.38
C GLN A 61 2.83 -14.78 31.99
N THR A 62 3.70 -15.75 31.75
CA THR A 62 4.36 -15.93 30.45
C THR A 62 3.33 -16.25 29.36
N GLN A 63 2.37 -17.13 29.64
CA GLN A 63 1.30 -17.46 28.69
C GLN A 63 0.42 -16.24 28.36
N ASP A 64 0.01 -15.47 29.37
CA ASP A 64 -0.80 -14.26 29.19
C ASP A 64 -0.06 -13.20 28.35
N LEU A 65 1.22 -12.95 28.66
CA LEU A 65 2.04 -12.00 27.92
C LEU A 65 2.32 -12.43 26.49
N LEU A 66 2.51 -13.74 26.25
CA LEU A 66 2.63 -14.28 24.90
C LEU A 66 1.33 -14.10 24.10
N SER A 67 0.18 -14.40 24.70
CA SER A 67 -1.12 -14.18 24.06
C SER A 67 -1.28 -12.71 23.65
N LYS A 68 -1.00 -11.78 24.57
CA LYS A 68 -1.07 -10.33 24.29
C LYS A 68 -0.11 -9.91 23.17
N ALA A 69 1.10 -10.47 23.13
CA ALA A 69 2.03 -10.18 22.04
C ALA A 69 1.50 -10.66 20.68
N TYR A 70 0.87 -11.84 20.62
CA TYR A 70 0.25 -12.34 19.39
C TYR A 70 -0.96 -11.51 18.96
N ASP A 71 -1.81 -11.10 19.90
CA ASP A 71 -2.96 -10.26 19.60
C ASP A 71 -2.53 -8.90 19.03
N LEU A 72 -1.47 -8.30 19.59
CA LEU A 72 -0.91 -7.04 19.09
C LEU A 72 -0.30 -7.17 17.70
N ASP A 73 0.44 -8.26 17.42
CA ASP A 73 0.94 -8.53 16.08
C ASP A 73 -0.20 -8.68 15.07
N ALA A 74 -1.28 -9.40 15.43
CA ALA A 74 -2.44 -9.59 14.57
C ALA A 74 -3.13 -8.25 14.25
N LEU A 75 -3.28 -7.38 15.25
CA LEU A 75 -3.80 -6.01 15.07
C LEU A 75 -2.91 -5.18 14.14
N GLY A 76 -1.58 -5.25 14.31
CA GLY A 76 -0.62 -4.57 13.45
C GLY A 76 -0.74 -5.01 11.99
N ILE A 77 -0.81 -6.33 11.75
CA ILE A 77 -0.97 -6.91 10.40
C ILE A 77 -2.29 -6.46 9.76
N MET A 78 -3.41 -6.51 10.50
CA MET A 78 -4.72 -6.08 9.97
C MET A 78 -4.72 -4.59 9.58
N SER A 79 -4.07 -3.74 10.37
CA SER A 79 -3.93 -2.31 10.06
C SER A 79 -3.13 -2.07 8.77
N ILE A 80 -2.00 -2.78 8.60
CA ILE A 80 -1.20 -2.71 7.37
C ILE A 80 -2.00 -3.18 6.16
N MET A 81 -2.71 -4.32 6.27
CA MET A 81 -3.52 -4.86 5.18
C MET A 81 -4.64 -3.89 4.75
N THR A 82 -5.31 -3.27 5.72
CA THR A 82 -6.37 -2.28 5.46
C THR A 82 -5.83 -1.07 4.70
N ASN A 83 -4.66 -0.56 5.12
CA ASN A 83 -4.02 0.56 4.44
C ASN A 83 -3.57 0.21 3.02
N LEU A 84 -3.09 -1.01 2.78
CA LEU A 84 -2.71 -1.48 1.45
C LEU A 84 -3.90 -1.59 0.51
N GLU A 85 -5.05 -2.10 0.97
CA GLU A 85 -6.25 -2.19 0.12
C GLU A 85 -6.79 -0.79 -0.22
N ASN A 86 -6.80 0.13 0.74
CA ASN A 86 -7.15 1.53 0.50
C ASN A 86 -6.20 2.19 -0.53
N ALA A 87 -4.90 1.97 -0.41
CA ALA A 87 -3.91 2.50 -1.35
C ALA A 87 -4.12 1.94 -2.77
N LYS A 88 -4.41 0.64 -2.89
CA LYS A 88 -4.72 -0.01 -4.17
C LYS A 88 -5.97 0.58 -4.82
N GLU A 89 -7.03 0.84 -4.06
CA GLU A 89 -8.23 1.50 -4.59
C GLU A 89 -7.93 2.93 -5.09
N GLN A 90 -7.14 3.71 -4.35
CA GLN A 90 -6.75 5.06 -4.75
C GLN A 90 -5.88 5.06 -6.02
N ILE A 91 -4.93 4.13 -6.13
CA ILE A 91 -4.11 3.96 -7.34
C ILE A 91 -5.02 3.65 -8.52
N LYS A 92 -5.92 2.67 -8.39
CA LYS A 92 -6.86 2.31 -9.46
C LYS A 92 -7.70 3.51 -9.91
N ALA A 93 -8.29 4.25 -8.97
CA ALA A 93 -9.08 5.45 -9.28
C ALA A 93 -8.25 6.53 -9.99
N THR A 94 -6.97 6.67 -9.64
CA THR A 94 -6.06 7.62 -10.28
C THR A 94 -5.67 7.17 -11.67
N THR A 95 -5.35 5.89 -11.86
CA THR A 95 -5.07 5.30 -13.17
C THR A 95 -6.25 5.48 -14.12
N ASP A 96 -7.49 5.24 -13.66
CA ASP A 96 -8.69 5.45 -14.48
C ASP A 96 -8.86 6.92 -14.91
N LYS A 97 -8.54 7.88 -14.02
CA LYS A 97 -8.54 9.32 -14.37
C LYS A 97 -7.48 9.65 -15.41
N VAL A 98 -6.27 9.10 -15.28
CA VAL A 98 -5.18 9.30 -16.24
C VAL A 98 -5.54 8.70 -17.60
N LEU A 99 -6.11 7.49 -17.65
CA LEU A 99 -6.57 6.87 -18.90
C LEU A 99 -7.63 7.73 -19.59
N LYS A 100 -8.61 8.25 -18.84
CA LYS A 100 -9.61 9.18 -19.38
C LYS A 100 -8.98 10.47 -19.90
N ALA A 101 -7.96 11.01 -19.23
CA ALA A 101 -7.24 12.20 -19.68
C ALA A 101 -6.46 11.93 -20.97
N ILE A 102 -5.83 10.76 -21.09
CA ILE A 102 -5.14 10.32 -22.31
C ILE A 102 -6.12 10.17 -23.47
N GLN A 103 -7.29 9.56 -23.25
CA GLN A 103 -8.35 9.47 -24.25
C GLN A 103 -8.76 10.87 -24.75
N LYS A 104 -9.10 11.78 -23.85
CA LYS A 104 -9.42 13.18 -24.22
C LYS A 104 -8.30 13.86 -25.00
N PHE A 105 -7.04 13.57 -24.67
CA PHE A 105 -5.91 14.13 -25.38
C PHE A 105 -5.76 13.55 -26.80
N ASN A 106 -6.04 12.27 -26.99
CA ASN A 106 -6.11 11.66 -28.31
C ASN A 106 -7.26 12.24 -29.13
N ASP A 107 -8.44 12.40 -28.55
CA ASP A 107 -9.58 13.04 -29.22
C ASP A 107 -9.23 14.48 -29.65
N MET A 108 -8.54 15.24 -28.78
CA MET A 108 -8.05 16.58 -29.13
C MET A 108 -7.00 16.58 -30.24
N LYS A 109 -6.11 15.59 -30.28
CA LYS A 109 -5.14 15.46 -31.39
C LYS A 109 -5.84 15.23 -32.72
N GLU A 110 -6.88 14.42 -32.74
CA GLU A 110 -7.69 14.18 -33.93
C GLU A 110 -8.40 15.47 -34.37
N LEU A 111 -9.01 16.20 -33.43
CA LEU A 111 -9.61 17.51 -33.71
C LEU A 111 -8.60 18.53 -34.26
N LEU A 112 -7.40 18.60 -33.68
CA LEU A 112 -6.33 19.48 -34.16
C LEU A 112 -5.85 19.10 -35.56
N ARG A 113 -5.79 17.79 -35.87
CA ARG A 113 -5.46 17.31 -37.22
C ARG A 113 -6.49 17.80 -38.23
N VAL A 114 -7.79 17.68 -37.94
CA VAL A 114 -8.86 18.20 -38.79
C VAL A 114 -8.74 19.72 -38.94
N LEU A 115 -8.59 20.46 -37.83
CA LEU A 115 -8.45 21.92 -37.85
C LEU A 115 -7.24 22.37 -38.70
N SER A 116 -6.10 21.66 -38.61
CA SER A 116 -4.91 21.98 -39.38
C SER A 116 -5.12 21.85 -40.89
N LEU A 117 -5.95 20.90 -41.33
CA LEU A 117 -6.31 20.74 -42.74
C LEU A 117 -7.24 21.86 -43.21
N PHE A 118 -8.20 22.27 -42.39
CA PHE A 118 -9.03 23.45 -42.69
C PHE A 118 -8.21 24.73 -42.86
N VAL A 119 -7.21 24.96 -41.99
CA VAL A 119 -6.30 26.10 -42.10
C VAL A 119 -5.47 26.02 -43.40
N ARG A 120 -4.96 24.84 -43.75
CA ARG A 120 -4.21 24.62 -45.01
C ARG A 120 -5.08 24.85 -46.24
N LEU A 121 -6.33 24.35 -46.22
CA LEU A 121 -7.30 24.57 -47.29
C LEU A 121 -7.61 26.07 -47.46
N GLY A 122 -7.90 26.78 -46.36
CA GLY A 122 -8.12 28.22 -46.38
C GLY A 122 -6.93 29.00 -46.94
N ALA A 123 -5.71 28.64 -46.52
CA ALA A 123 -4.49 29.25 -47.04
C ALA A 123 -4.27 28.99 -48.53
N ALA A 124 -4.55 27.77 -49.01
CA ALA A 124 -4.45 27.40 -50.43
C ALA A 124 -5.46 28.18 -51.30
N ILE A 125 -6.70 28.34 -50.82
CA ILE A 125 -7.74 29.14 -51.50
C ILE A 125 -7.32 30.61 -51.58
N VAL A 126 -6.88 31.20 -50.46
CA VAL A 126 -6.44 32.61 -50.43
C VAL A 126 -5.26 32.84 -51.37
N ASN A 127 -4.26 31.94 -51.38
CA ASN A 127 -3.13 32.03 -52.31
C ASN A 127 -3.59 31.95 -53.77
N THR A 128 -4.50 31.05 -54.11
CA THR A 128 -5.04 30.91 -55.48
C THR A 128 -5.69 32.19 -55.98
N VAL A 129 -6.48 32.84 -55.12
CA VAL A 129 -7.13 34.12 -55.44
C VAL A 129 -6.12 35.26 -55.53
N ALA A 130 -5.10 35.27 -54.66
CA ALA A 130 -4.12 36.36 -54.60
C ALA A 130 -3.05 36.32 -55.70
N THR A 131 -2.60 35.13 -56.12
CA THR A 131 -1.48 34.98 -57.07
C THR A 131 -1.88 34.40 -58.42
N GLY A 132 -3.16 34.05 -58.62
CA GLY A 132 -3.64 33.37 -59.82
C GLY A 132 -3.13 31.94 -59.98
N GLY A 133 -2.54 31.36 -58.93
CA GLY A 133 -1.88 30.06 -59.00
C GLY A 133 -1.83 29.32 -57.66
N ALA A 134 -2.82 28.48 -57.42
CA ALA A 134 -2.55 27.10 -57.00
C ALA A 134 -3.21 26.17 -58.03
N PRO A 135 -2.62 25.00 -58.34
CA PRO A 135 -3.27 24.04 -59.22
C PRO A 135 -4.60 23.65 -58.56
N ALA A 136 -5.71 23.70 -59.31
CA ALA A 136 -7.02 23.27 -58.82
C ALA A 136 -6.95 21.86 -58.19
N ASP A 137 -6.01 21.04 -58.66
CA ASP A 137 -5.67 19.71 -58.17
C ASP A 137 -5.19 19.68 -56.71
N GLN A 138 -4.45 20.70 -56.23
CA GLN A 138 -4.02 20.79 -54.82
C GLN A 138 -5.20 21.11 -53.90
N ILE A 139 -6.11 21.98 -54.34
CA ILE A 139 -7.34 22.28 -53.60
C ILE A 139 -8.25 21.05 -53.58
N ALA A 140 -8.44 20.39 -54.72
CA ALA A 140 -9.24 19.16 -54.81
C ALA A 140 -8.68 18.03 -53.93
N THR A 141 -7.35 17.91 -53.85
CA THR A 141 -6.69 16.94 -52.95
C THR A 141 -6.95 17.28 -51.48
N LEU A 142 -6.77 18.54 -51.08
CA LEU A 142 -7.05 18.97 -49.69
C LEU A 142 -8.53 18.85 -49.32
N VAL A 143 -9.45 19.12 -50.25
CA VAL A 143 -10.91 18.90 -50.04
C VAL A 143 -11.20 17.41 -49.87
N SER A 144 -10.65 16.55 -50.71
CA SER A 144 -10.79 15.09 -50.59
C SER A 144 -10.20 14.56 -49.27
N GLU A 145 -9.09 15.10 -48.80
CA GLU A 145 -8.50 14.75 -47.50
C GLU A 145 -9.38 15.19 -46.32
N VAL A 146 -10.04 16.36 -46.42
CA VAL A 146 -11.00 16.84 -45.40
C VAL A 146 -12.28 16.01 -45.41
N ASP A 147 -12.83 15.68 -46.58
CA ASP A 147 -14.03 14.84 -46.73
C ASP A 147 -13.79 13.42 -46.18
N ASN A 148 -12.63 12.83 -46.48
CA ASN A 148 -12.26 11.51 -45.96
C ASN A 148 -12.04 11.49 -44.44
N LEU A 149 -11.67 12.62 -43.83
CA LEU A 149 -11.51 12.73 -42.39
C LEU A 149 -12.81 13.01 -41.64
N THR A 150 -13.73 13.75 -42.26
CA THR A 150 -15.06 14.04 -41.68
C THR A 150 -16.03 12.86 -41.82
N PHE A 151 -15.80 11.94 -42.76
CA PHE A 151 -16.60 10.71 -42.92
C PHE A 151 -16.22 9.58 -41.95
N ASN A 152 -15.02 9.62 -41.37
CA ASN A 152 -14.49 8.61 -40.45
C ASN A 152 -14.51 9.04 -38.96
N LEU A 153 -15.09 10.21 -38.67
CA LEU A 153 -15.42 10.73 -37.33
C LEU A 153 -16.89 10.47 -37.02
#